data_AF-A0A0S8KTA0-F1
#
_entry.id   AF-A0A0S8KTA0-F1
#
_cell.length_a   1.000
_cell.length_b   1.000
_cell.length_c   1.000
_cell.angle_alpha   90.00
_cell.angle_beta   90.00
_cell.angle_gamma   90.00
#
_symmetry.space_group_name_H-M   'P 1'
#
loop_
_entity.id
_entity.type
_entity.pdbx_description
1 polymer ?
#
loop_
_entity_poly.entity_id
_entity_poly.type
_entity_poly.pdbx_seq_one_letter_code
_entity_poly.pdbx_strand_id
1 'polypeptide(L)'
;MNKSILRVFACVVIVLLTSGRSFAITVEELADISEAVENYIQDIYIEFEWGNDPPMNANDIEGTGFLITKGPTKCTWATKRPFNEFSFFTEEATFLNQYEDSWKGETKQVYNGKTGKHLQTGSRSDENKRFGTITKSNRLVRDIRLTPADFSVLHYSNRDVTDRTPLCKTLRNKEMVRLDESIKKINGFDAITVNIFQEQTKKLWGVVYFSVKHGYAPVRYEYWGNNINGNSELQDFYDITSLEKISDGVWFPKSGKHGCPNDERCNVFKATKISLNQGLEDEYFDFEFPPGTKISDEILGLTYVSKPTEAAFNKWLDDEERIRLQEIKKGKTVTKSDQTVKQESKPPNYEAGDISRASGNLKESTDLQQQENPLQARTQKPKSKILIYGSLSLLAILFLTFFLIRKYRSRAGAIS
;
A
#
# COMPACT_ATOMS: atom_id res chain seq x y z
N MET A 1 -5.48 29.33 -12.25
CA MET A 1 -5.17 29.12 -10.82
C MET A 1 -6.04 27.98 -10.31
N ASN A 2 -5.45 26.87 -9.88
CA ASN A 2 -6.18 25.62 -9.59
C ASN A 2 -7.02 25.77 -8.31
N LYS A 3 -8.32 25.47 -8.35
CA LYS A 3 -9.24 25.66 -7.21
C LYS A 3 -8.81 24.89 -5.96
N SER A 4 -8.05 23.80 -6.15
CA SER A 4 -7.47 22.97 -5.09
C SER A 4 -6.39 23.72 -4.29
N ILE A 5 -5.53 24.50 -4.96
CA ILE A 5 -4.46 25.28 -4.32
C ILE A 5 -5.05 26.40 -3.45
N LEU A 6 -6.15 27.03 -3.90
CA LEU A 6 -6.83 28.08 -3.15
C LEU A 6 -7.51 27.54 -1.88
N ARG A 7 -7.99 26.28 -1.89
CA ARG A 7 -8.58 25.63 -0.71
C ARG A 7 -7.53 25.27 0.34
N VAL A 8 -6.38 24.72 -0.09
CA VAL A 8 -5.27 24.41 0.83
C VAL A 8 -4.73 25.68 1.48
N PHE A 9 -4.55 26.75 0.71
CA PHE A 9 -4.15 28.05 1.26
C PHE A 9 -5.16 28.62 2.25
N ALA A 10 -6.47 28.48 1.99
CA ALA A 10 -7.50 28.95 2.90
C ALA A 10 -7.50 28.18 4.24
N CYS A 11 -7.30 26.86 4.22
CA CYS A 11 -7.18 26.07 5.45
C CYS A 11 -5.93 26.42 6.26
N VAL A 12 -4.77 26.60 5.60
CA VAL A 12 -3.51 26.97 6.28
C VAL A 12 -3.60 28.36 6.92
N VAL A 13 -4.28 29.32 6.27
CA VAL A 13 -4.47 30.68 6.82
C VAL A 13 -5.42 30.69 8.01
N ILE A 14 -6.45 29.82 8.04
CA ILE A 14 -7.35 29.69 9.21
C ILE A 14 -6.59 29.11 10.41
N VAL A 15 -5.68 28.16 10.21
CA VAL A 15 -4.85 27.59 11.29
C VAL A 15 -3.83 28.59 11.84
N LEU A 16 -3.29 29.48 11.00
CA LEU A 16 -2.29 30.47 11.44
C LEU A 16 -2.91 31.67 12.18
N LEU A 17 -4.13 32.08 11.82
CA LEU A 17 -4.80 33.26 12.41
C LEU A 17 -5.52 32.99 13.74
N THR A 18 -5.66 31.73 14.16
CA THR A 18 -6.33 31.34 15.42
C THR A 18 -5.38 31.13 16.60
N SER A 19 -4.09 31.41 16.43
CA SER A 19 -3.00 31.20 17.40
C SER A 19 -3.07 32.00 18.73
N GLY A 20 -4.16 32.73 18.99
CA GLY A 20 -4.37 33.51 20.22
C GLY A 20 -5.50 33.02 21.14
N ARG A 21 -6.29 32.02 20.74
CA ARG A 21 -7.31 31.39 21.58
C ARG A 21 -7.24 29.89 21.35
N SER A 22 -7.02 29.13 22.42
CA SER A 22 -7.05 27.66 22.42
C SER A 22 -8.48 27.21 22.08
N PHE A 23 -8.84 27.26 20.80
CA PHE A 23 -10.02 26.58 20.31
C PHE A 23 -9.66 25.10 20.27
N ALA A 24 -10.38 24.34 21.10
CA ALA A 24 -10.43 22.89 20.99
C ALA A 24 -10.77 22.52 19.54
N ILE A 25 -9.97 21.64 18.95
CA ILE A 25 -10.26 21.10 17.62
C ILE A 25 -11.52 20.23 17.70
N THR A 26 -12.37 20.32 16.69
CA THR A 26 -13.58 19.49 16.56
C THR A 26 -13.32 18.24 15.72
N VAL A 27 -14.22 17.25 15.81
CA VAL A 27 -14.18 16.05 14.95
C VAL A 27 -14.30 16.44 13.48
N GLU A 28 -15.14 17.42 13.17
CA GLU A 28 -15.33 17.93 11.81
C GLU A 28 -14.06 18.57 11.26
N GLU A 29 -13.34 19.36 12.06
CA GLU A 29 -12.05 19.93 11.66
C GLU A 29 -10.99 18.84 11.44
N LEU A 30 -10.94 17.80 12.29
CA LEU A 30 -10.06 16.64 12.06
C LEU A 30 -10.41 15.90 10.77
N ALA A 31 -11.69 15.73 10.47
CA ALA A 31 -12.16 15.11 9.23
C ALA A 31 -11.76 15.96 8.01
N ASP A 32 -11.93 17.28 8.08
CA ASP A 32 -11.56 18.22 7.02
C ASP A 32 -10.04 18.23 6.77
N ILE A 33 -9.24 18.21 7.84
CA ILE A 33 -7.77 18.08 7.74
C ILE A 33 -7.39 16.75 7.09
N SER A 34 -7.98 15.65 7.56
CA SER A 34 -7.71 14.31 7.02
C SER A 34 -8.06 14.23 5.53
N GLU A 35 -9.24 14.72 5.14
CA GLU A 35 -9.69 14.77 3.75
C GLU A 35 -8.80 15.68 2.89
N ALA A 36 -8.35 16.81 3.42
CA ALA A 36 -7.46 17.72 2.70
C ALA A 36 -6.11 17.06 2.39
N VAL A 37 -5.50 16.37 3.37
CA VAL A 37 -4.24 15.64 3.17
C VAL A 37 -4.44 14.47 2.22
N GLU A 38 -5.51 13.68 2.40
CA GLU A 38 -5.83 12.56 1.51
C GLU A 38 -6.00 13.02 0.06
N ASN A 39 -6.74 14.12 -0.19
CA ASN A 39 -6.95 14.68 -1.52
C ASN A 39 -5.71 15.36 -2.10
N TYR A 40 -4.78 15.81 -1.27
CA TYR A 40 -3.50 16.35 -1.73
C TYR A 40 -2.62 15.27 -2.35
N ILE A 41 -2.71 14.03 -1.87
CA ILE A 41 -1.94 12.89 -2.40
C ILE A 41 -2.62 12.37 -3.67
N GLN A 42 -1.94 12.52 -4.81
CA GLN A 42 -2.31 12.00 -6.12
C GLN A 42 -1.58 10.69 -6.42
N ASP A 43 -0.30 10.63 -6.06
CA ASP A 43 0.54 9.44 -6.13
C ASP A 43 1.51 9.42 -4.95
N ILE A 44 1.98 8.21 -4.61
CA ILE A 44 2.95 7.99 -3.54
C ILE A 44 3.91 6.87 -3.91
N TYR A 45 5.17 7.07 -3.55
CA TYR A 45 6.26 6.12 -3.68
C TYR A 45 7.01 6.02 -2.36
N ILE A 46 7.25 4.79 -1.89
CA ILE A 46 7.91 4.50 -0.62
C ILE A 46 8.94 3.39 -0.82
N GLU A 47 10.20 3.66 -0.45
CA GLU A 47 11.20 2.62 -0.18
C GLU A 47 11.28 2.43 1.32
N PHE A 48 11.27 1.19 1.80
CA PHE A 48 11.27 0.88 3.23
C PHE A 48 11.91 -0.47 3.53
N GLU A 49 12.36 -0.61 4.77
CA GLU A 49 12.75 -1.88 5.37
C GLU A 49 11.58 -2.40 6.21
N TRP A 50 11.33 -3.71 6.16
CA TRP A 50 10.31 -4.40 6.96
C TRP A 50 10.93 -5.59 7.69
N GLY A 51 10.62 -5.81 8.95
CA GLY A 51 11.21 -6.89 9.73
C GLY A 51 10.43 -7.21 11.00
N ASN A 52 11.06 -7.98 11.87
CA ASN A 52 10.53 -8.36 13.17
C ASN A 52 11.42 -7.83 14.29
N ASP A 53 10.82 -7.43 15.41
CA ASP A 53 11.51 -7.07 16.65
C ASP A 53 10.91 -7.85 17.83
N PRO A 54 11.68 -8.77 18.49
CA PRO A 54 13.05 -9.15 18.13
C PRO A 54 13.12 -9.93 16.80
N PRO A 55 14.25 -9.88 16.08
CA PRO A 55 14.44 -10.63 14.84
C PRO A 55 14.24 -12.14 15.00
N MET A 56 13.68 -12.78 13.97
CA MET A 56 13.58 -14.25 13.90
C MET A 56 14.97 -14.88 13.74
N ASN A 57 15.15 -16.06 14.32
CA ASN A 57 16.36 -16.87 14.23
C ASN A 57 16.03 -18.34 13.93
N ALA A 58 17.06 -19.16 13.68
CA ALA A 58 16.87 -20.55 13.27
C ALA A 58 16.06 -21.41 14.26
N ASN A 59 16.10 -21.09 15.56
CA ASN A 59 15.32 -21.81 16.58
C ASN A 59 13.81 -21.57 16.42
N ASP A 60 13.39 -20.45 15.81
CA ASP A 60 11.98 -20.19 15.48
C ASP A 60 11.47 -21.11 14.35
N ILE A 61 12.37 -21.66 13.53
CA ILE A 61 12.04 -22.51 12.37
C ILE A 61 11.74 -23.95 12.82
N GLU A 62 12.55 -24.49 13.73
CA GLU A 62 12.54 -25.90 14.11
C GLU A 62 11.16 -26.36 14.61
N GLY A 63 10.41 -25.46 15.26
CA GLY A 63 9.06 -25.74 15.74
C GLY A 63 7.94 -25.65 14.70
N THR A 64 8.18 -25.06 13.52
CA THR A 64 7.11 -24.67 12.59
C THR A 64 7.28 -25.19 11.16
N GLY A 65 8.48 -25.61 10.77
CA GLY A 65 8.78 -26.10 9.41
C GLY A 65 8.68 -25.03 8.32
N PHE A 66 8.56 -23.75 8.70
CA PHE A 66 8.46 -22.62 7.78
C PHE A 66 9.82 -21.98 7.53
N LEU A 67 9.94 -21.28 6.41
CA LEU A 67 11.10 -20.44 6.11
C LEU A 67 10.96 -19.12 6.87
N ILE A 68 12.06 -18.58 7.37
CA ILE A 68 12.09 -17.23 7.96
C ILE A 68 12.89 -16.29 7.07
N THR A 69 12.60 -15.01 7.19
CA THR A 69 13.44 -13.96 6.62
C THR A 69 14.61 -13.66 7.57
N LYS A 70 15.83 -13.68 7.03
CA LYS A 70 17.05 -13.20 7.69
C LYS A 70 17.13 -11.68 7.63
N GLY A 71 16.92 -11.04 8.78
CA GLY A 71 16.99 -9.58 8.90
C GLY A 71 15.83 -8.87 8.20
N PRO A 72 15.92 -7.55 8.03
CA PRO A 72 14.87 -6.78 7.37
C PRO A 72 14.81 -7.09 5.87
N THR A 73 13.60 -7.24 5.33
CA THR A 73 13.33 -7.20 3.89
C THR A 73 13.40 -5.78 3.38
N LYS A 74 13.91 -5.61 2.16
CA LYS A 74 13.87 -4.33 1.45
C LYS A 74 12.65 -4.32 0.56
N CYS A 75 11.80 -3.34 0.75
CA CYS A 75 10.55 -3.22 0.05
C CYS A 75 10.47 -1.89 -0.69
N THR A 76 9.83 -1.91 -1.85
CA THR A 76 9.36 -0.70 -2.52
C THR A 76 7.86 -0.83 -2.73
N TRP A 77 7.11 0.22 -2.46
CA TRP A 77 5.69 0.28 -2.74
C TRP A 77 5.32 1.60 -3.40
N ALA A 78 4.44 1.55 -4.39
CA ALA A 78 3.93 2.74 -5.03
C ALA A 78 2.46 2.56 -5.45
N THR A 79 1.72 3.66 -5.49
CA THR A 79 0.32 3.71 -5.96
C THR A 79 -0.01 5.11 -6.47
N LYS A 80 -1.11 5.22 -7.22
CA LYS A 80 -1.70 6.50 -7.62
C LYS A 80 -3.22 6.41 -7.62
N ARG A 81 -3.89 7.57 -7.61
CA ARG A 81 -5.35 7.62 -7.65
C ARG A 81 -5.91 7.02 -8.95
N PRO A 82 -7.00 6.24 -8.86
CA PRO A 82 -7.62 5.72 -7.64
C PRO A 82 -6.74 4.62 -6.99
N PHE A 83 -6.41 4.76 -5.70
CA PHE A 83 -5.38 3.97 -5.00
C PHE A 83 -5.63 2.46 -4.95
N ASN A 84 -6.86 2.04 -5.20
CA ASN A 84 -7.26 0.63 -5.27
C ASN A 84 -7.11 0.00 -6.67
N GLU A 85 -6.81 0.80 -7.69
CA GLU A 85 -6.65 0.34 -9.08
C GLU A 85 -5.20 0.28 -9.52
N PHE A 86 -4.32 1.07 -8.93
CA PHE A 86 -2.89 1.08 -9.28
C PHE A 86 -2.05 0.68 -8.07
N SER A 87 -1.22 -0.34 -8.22
CA SER A 87 -0.31 -0.73 -7.14
C SER A 87 0.93 -1.40 -7.70
N PHE A 88 2.08 -1.02 -7.18
CA PHE A 88 3.40 -1.59 -7.46
C PHE A 88 4.01 -1.98 -6.12
N PHE A 89 4.56 -3.19 -6.06
CA PHE A 89 5.27 -3.67 -4.88
C PHE A 89 6.47 -4.52 -5.30
N THR A 90 7.61 -4.28 -4.67
CA THR A 90 8.75 -5.21 -4.70
C THR A 90 9.18 -5.53 -3.29
N GLU A 91 9.67 -6.75 -3.09
CA GLU A 91 10.26 -7.23 -1.85
C GLU A 91 11.51 -8.05 -2.19
N GLU A 92 12.64 -7.66 -1.62
CA GLU A 92 13.88 -8.40 -1.64
C GLU A 92 14.16 -8.94 -0.22
N ALA A 93 14.33 -10.25 -0.12
CA ALA A 93 14.52 -10.94 1.13
C ALA A 93 15.66 -11.96 1.04
N THR A 94 16.36 -12.16 2.15
CA THR A 94 17.20 -13.34 2.33
C THR A 94 16.42 -14.32 3.20
N PHE A 95 16.19 -15.52 2.71
CA PHE A 95 15.47 -16.56 3.46
C PHE A 95 16.47 -17.47 4.17
N LEU A 96 16.08 -18.02 5.32
CA LEU A 96 16.79 -19.07 6.04
C LEU A 96 15.91 -20.30 6.16
N ASN A 97 16.52 -21.47 6.02
CA ASN A 97 15.92 -22.74 6.37
C ASN A 97 16.38 -23.21 7.77
N GLN A 98 15.83 -24.35 8.22
CA GLN A 98 16.15 -24.99 9.49
C GLN A 98 17.62 -25.42 9.66
N TYR A 99 18.41 -25.44 8.58
CA TYR A 99 19.83 -25.79 8.56
C TYR A 99 20.72 -24.55 8.43
N GLU A 100 20.14 -23.36 8.57
CA GLU A 100 20.80 -22.06 8.38
C GLU A 100 21.29 -21.79 6.95
N ASP A 101 20.91 -22.62 5.96
CA ASP A 101 21.19 -22.30 4.57
C ASP A 101 20.37 -21.07 4.17
N SER A 102 21.03 -20.13 3.50
CA SER A 102 20.40 -18.90 3.04
C SER A 102 20.41 -18.77 1.53
N TRP A 103 19.31 -18.27 0.98
CA TRP A 103 19.24 -17.84 -0.41
C TRP A 103 18.49 -16.51 -0.51
N LYS A 104 18.70 -15.80 -1.61
CA LYS A 104 17.98 -14.56 -1.91
C LYS A 104 16.74 -14.87 -2.72
N GLY A 105 15.64 -14.18 -2.42
CA GLY A 105 14.48 -14.15 -3.30
C GLY A 105 13.96 -12.74 -3.49
N GLU A 106 13.29 -12.55 -4.60
CA GLU A 106 12.64 -11.30 -4.98
C GLU A 106 11.19 -11.60 -5.35
N THR A 107 10.28 -10.80 -4.82
CA THR A 107 8.89 -10.76 -5.25
C THR A 107 8.61 -9.42 -5.89
N LYS A 108 7.97 -9.41 -7.06
CA LYS A 108 7.49 -8.20 -7.73
C LYS A 108 6.04 -8.36 -8.11
N GLN A 109 5.21 -7.38 -7.77
CA GLN A 109 3.77 -7.37 -7.98
C GLN A 109 3.34 -6.03 -8.56
N VAL A 110 2.53 -6.06 -9.60
CA VAL A 110 1.91 -4.84 -10.15
C VAL A 110 0.45 -5.09 -10.51
N TYR A 111 -0.36 -4.04 -10.44
CA TYR A 111 -1.72 -3.99 -10.96
C TYR A 111 -2.00 -2.59 -11.52
N ASN A 112 -2.55 -2.54 -12.73
CA ASN A 112 -2.80 -1.30 -13.48
C ASN A 112 -4.30 -1.01 -13.72
N GLY A 113 -5.18 -1.53 -12.86
CA GLY A 113 -6.63 -1.41 -12.99
C GLY A 113 -7.28 -2.47 -13.88
N LYS A 114 -6.49 -3.22 -14.66
CA LYS A 114 -6.99 -4.25 -15.58
C LYS A 114 -6.25 -5.57 -15.45
N THR A 115 -4.93 -5.52 -15.33
CA THR A 115 -4.06 -6.68 -15.36
C THR A 115 -3.12 -6.63 -14.17
N GLY A 116 -3.07 -7.74 -13.44
CA GLY A 116 -2.10 -7.99 -12.38
C GLY A 116 -0.97 -8.86 -12.93
N LYS A 117 0.28 -8.51 -12.60
CA LYS A 117 1.45 -9.37 -12.85
C LYS A 117 2.16 -9.62 -11.53
N HIS A 118 2.54 -10.87 -11.31
CA HIS A 118 3.31 -11.30 -10.15
C HIS A 118 4.53 -12.09 -10.63
N LEU A 119 5.71 -11.73 -10.16
CA LEU A 119 6.97 -12.43 -10.40
C LEU A 119 7.56 -12.83 -9.04
N GLN A 120 7.98 -14.08 -8.95
CA GLN A 120 8.77 -14.60 -7.83
C GLN A 120 10.07 -15.19 -8.38
N THR A 121 11.20 -14.77 -7.81
CA THR A 121 12.53 -15.30 -8.11
C THR A 121 13.18 -15.86 -6.85
N GLY A 122 14.06 -16.85 -7.04
CA GLY A 122 14.74 -17.52 -5.94
C GLY A 122 13.84 -18.58 -5.30
N SER A 123 14.33 -19.82 -5.29
CA SER A 123 13.69 -20.92 -4.57
C SER A 123 14.74 -21.76 -3.85
N ARG A 124 14.33 -22.46 -2.78
CA ARG A 124 15.21 -23.32 -2.00
C ARG A 124 16.01 -24.32 -2.86
N SER A 125 15.41 -24.84 -3.92
CA SER A 125 16.03 -25.86 -4.78
C SER A 125 16.79 -25.29 -5.98
N ASP A 126 16.56 -24.03 -6.33
CA ASP A 126 17.17 -23.38 -7.48
C ASP A 126 16.98 -21.86 -7.36
N GLU A 127 18.08 -21.14 -7.15
CA GLU A 127 18.11 -19.67 -7.06
C GLU A 127 17.74 -19.00 -8.39
N ASN A 128 17.92 -19.69 -9.51
CA ASN A 128 17.61 -19.17 -10.84
C ASN A 128 16.16 -19.43 -11.26
N LYS A 129 15.38 -20.12 -10.44
CA LYS A 129 13.99 -20.43 -10.74
C LYS A 129 13.14 -19.17 -10.68
N ARG A 130 12.38 -18.94 -11.74
CA ARG A 130 11.51 -17.76 -11.90
C ARG A 130 10.11 -18.20 -12.27
N PHE A 131 9.14 -17.73 -11.50
CA PHE A 131 7.72 -17.98 -11.73
C PHE A 131 6.99 -16.67 -11.91
N GLY A 132 6.10 -16.64 -12.90
CA GLY A 132 5.26 -15.51 -13.21
C GLY A 132 3.79 -15.90 -13.22
N THR A 133 2.93 -14.96 -12.85
CA THR A 133 1.47 -15.06 -13.02
C THR A 133 0.95 -13.79 -13.65
N ILE A 134 0.03 -13.93 -14.61
CA ILE A 134 -0.78 -12.84 -15.17
C ILE A 134 -2.24 -13.13 -14.85
N THR A 135 -2.95 -12.15 -14.28
CA THR A 135 -4.35 -12.31 -13.86
C THR A 135 -5.16 -11.02 -14.05
N LYS A 136 -6.49 -11.11 -14.02
CA LYS A 136 -7.37 -9.92 -13.91
C LYS A 136 -7.58 -9.48 -12.46
N SER A 137 -7.19 -10.32 -11.51
CA SER A 137 -7.41 -10.10 -10.08
C SER A 137 -6.36 -9.16 -9.48
N ASN A 138 -6.80 -8.21 -8.64
CA ASN A 138 -5.89 -7.41 -7.83
C ASN A 138 -5.44 -8.12 -6.54
N ARG A 139 -5.93 -9.34 -6.27
CA ARG A 139 -5.61 -10.10 -5.04
C ARG A 139 -4.14 -10.50 -4.93
N LEU A 140 -3.42 -10.53 -6.04
CA LEU A 140 -1.99 -10.87 -6.04
C LEU A 140 -1.10 -9.69 -5.66
N VAL A 141 -1.65 -8.47 -5.55
CA VAL A 141 -0.86 -7.30 -5.19
C VAL A 141 -0.97 -7.00 -3.71
N ARG A 142 0.16 -6.60 -3.12
CA ARG A 142 0.25 -6.15 -1.74
C ARG A 142 -0.83 -5.11 -1.44
N ASP A 143 -1.67 -5.44 -0.46
CA ASP A 143 -2.67 -4.53 0.07
C ASP A 143 -1.98 -3.34 0.75
N ILE A 144 -2.54 -2.13 0.60
CA ILE A 144 -2.01 -0.92 1.24
C ILE A 144 -1.82 -1.10 2.75
N ARG A 145 -2.67 -1.93 3.38
CA ARG A 145 -2.62 -2.27 4.81
C ARG A 145 -1.33 -2.96 5.26
N LEU A 146 -0.59 -3.50 4.31
CA LEU A 146 0.67 -4.18 4.54
C LEU A 146 1.87 -3.34 4.11
N THR A 147 1.73 -2.00 4.18
CA THR A 147 2.72 -1.01 3.77
C THR A 147 2.73 0.17 4.76
N PRO A 148 3.81 0.98 4.79
CA PRO A 148 3.88 2.18 5.63
C PRO A 148 2.73 3.19 5.37
N ALA A 149 2.09 3.14 4.20
CA ALA A 149 0.98 4.03 3.88
C ALA A 149 -0.27 3.74 4.71
N ASP A 150 -0.44 2.52 5.20
CA ASP A 150 -1.54 2.21 6.10
C ASP A 150 -1.44 2.95 7.43
N PHE A 151 -0.23 3.31 7.84
CA PHE A 151 -0.04 4.00 9.10
C PHE A 151 -0.25 5.53 8.98
N SER A 152 -0.79 5.99 7.85
CA SER A 152 -0.96 7.40 7.50
C SER A 152 -2.44 7.78 7.35
N VAL A 153 -2.74 8.99 6.89
CA VAL A 153 -4.12 9.41 6.57
C VAL A 153 -4.81 8.52 5.52
N LEU A 154 -4.04 7.76 4.74
CA LEU A 154 -4.55 6.80 3.76
C LEU A 154 -5.10 5.50 4.38
N HIS A 155 -5.03 5.37 5.72
CA HIS A 155 -5.59 4.24 6.45
C HIS A 155 -7.09 4.08 6.17
N TYR A 156 -7.51 2.84 5.95
CA TYR A 156 -8.93 2.50 5.96
C TYR A 156 -9.41 2.42 7.41
N SER A 157 -10.62 2.91 7.67
CA SER A 157 -11.15 2.92 9.04
C SER A 157 -11.52 1.53 9.58
N ASN A 158 -11.52 0.52 8.72
CA ASN A 158 -11.91 -0.83 9.05
C ASN A 158 -10.80 -1.82 8.65
N ARG A 159 -10.60 -2.82 9.51
CA ARG A 159 -9.70 -3.94 9.25
C ARG A 159 -10.26 -4.89 8.19
N ASP A 160 -11.58 -4.88 7.95
CA ASP A 160 -12.20 -5.71 6.92
C ASP A 160 -11.66 -5.33 5.52
N VAL A 161 -11.14 -6.33 4.81
CA VAL A 161 -10.60 -6.19 3.44
C VAL A 161 -11.63 -5.61 2.46
N THR A 162 -12.91 -5.82 2.76
CA THR A 162 -14.04 -5.38 1.93
C THR A 162 -14.43 -3.93 2.18
N ASP A 163 -14.17 -3.41 3.38
CA ASP A 163 -14.52 -2.04 3.75
C ASP A 163 -13.30 -1.11 3.64
N ARG A 164 -13.20 -0.47 2.48
CA ARG A 164 -12.14 0.49 2.15
C ARG A 164 -12.55 1.93 2.41
N THR A 165 -13.40 2.16 3.42
CA THR A 165 -13.83 3.52 3.77
C THR A 165 -12.64 4.32 4.31
N PRO A 166 -12.31 5.48 3.69
CA PRO A 166 -11.22 6.33 4.19
C PRO A 166 -11.52 6.87 5.59
N LEU A 167 -10.48 7.04 6.41
CA LEU A 167 -10.58 7.57 7.77
C LEU A 167 -11.39 8.87 7.84
N CYS A 168 -11.18 9.79 6.89
CA CYS A 168 -11.89 11.07 6.86
C CYS A 168 -13.42 10.92 6.78
N LYS A 169 -13.94 9.91 6.08
CA LYS A 169 -15.38 9.64 6.00
C LYS A 169 -15.91 9.09 7.31
N THR A 170 -15.15 8.21 7.96
CA THR A 170 -15.54 7.64 9.25
C THR A 170 -15.58 8.70 10.34
N LEU A 171 -14.62 9.63 10.36
CA LEU A 171 -14.65 10.78 11.27
C LEU A 171 -15.93 11.62 11.14
N ARG A 172 -16.56 11.68 9.96
CA ARG A 172 -17.82 12.41 9.76
C ARG A 172 -19.05 11.71 10.34
N ASN A 173 -18.95 10.45 10.75
CA ASN A 173 -20.07 9.74 11.37
C ASN A 173 -20.18 10.07 12.88
N LYS A 174 -20.95 11.11 13.19
CA LYS A 174 -21.11 11.62 14.57
C LYS A 174 -21.70 10.60 15.55
N GLU A 175 -22.40 9.58 15.07
CA GLU A 175 -22.96 8.54 15.93
C GLU A 175 -21.94 7.46 16.31
N MET A 176 -20.85 7.36 15.55
CA MET A 176 -19.80 6.36 15.71
C MET A 176 -18.50 6.94 16.24
N VAL A 177 -18.38 8.26 16.38
CA VAL A 177 -17.10 8.91 16.68
C VAL A 177 -17.21 9.79 17.92
N ARG A 178 -16.25 9.66 18.83
CA ARG A 178 -16.10 10.54 20.00
C ARG A 178 -14.68 11.04 20.12
N LEU A 179 -14.52 12.35 20.21
CA LEU A 179 -13.25 13.00 20.46
C LEU A 179 -12.99 13.14 21.96
N ASP A 180 -11.78 12.77 22.37
CA ASP A 180 -11.20 13.10 23.65
C ASP A 180 -10.03 14.06 23.38
N GLU A 181 -10.28 15.34 23.70
CA GLU A 181 -9.36 16.46 23.48
C GLU A 181 -8.21 16.48 24.49
N SER A 182 -8.21 15.60 25.50
CA SER A 182 -7.11 15.52 26.45
C SER A 182 -5.82 15.12 25.73
N ILE A 183 -4.78 15.92 25.96
CA ILE A 183 -3.47 15.66 25.38
C ILE A 183 -2.80 14.53 26.17
N LYS A 184 -2.49 13.45 25.47
CA LYS A 184 -1.77 12.28 25.98
C LYS A 184 -0.43 12.15 25.26
N LYS A 185 0.57 11.59 25.95
CA LYS A 185 1.87 11.30 25.34
C LYS A 185 1.87 9.88 24.78
N ILE A 186 1.92 9.75 23.46
CA ILE A 186 1.91 8.48 22.74
C ILE A 186 3.20 8.38 21.94
N ASN A 187 4.08 7.41 22.24
CA ASN A 187 5.37 7.23 21.57
C ASN A 187 6.21 8.52 21.44
N GLY A 188 6.13 9.42 22.43
CA GLY A 188 6.83 10.71 22.41
C GLY A 188 6.06 11.86 21.74
N PHE A 189 4.92 11.60 21.11
CA PHE A 189 4.03 12.60 20.52
C PHE A 189 3.00 13.08 21.51
N ASP A 190 2.79 14.40 21.58
CA ASP A 190 1.59 14.98 22.20
C ASP A 190 0.42 14.73 21.23
N ALA A 191 -0.59 13.98 21.67
CA ALA A 191 -1.68 13.50 20.82
C ALA A 191 -3.04 13.60 21.51
N ILE A 192 -4.06 13.90 20.71
CA ILE A 192 -5.49 13.78 21.08
C ILE A 192 -6.05 12.47 20.55
N THR A 193 -7.19 12.05 21.08
CA THR A 193 -7.72 10.70 20.84
C THR A 193 -9.09 10.74 20.20
N VAL A 194 -9.31 9.93 19.17
CA VAL A 194 -10.62 9.68 18.58
C VAL A 194 -11.02 8.22 18.77
N ASN A 195 -12.13 8.00 19.46
CA ASN A 195 -12.73 6.68 19.64
C ASN A 195 -13.76 6.42 18.54
N ILE A 196 -13.66 5.27 17.89
CA ILE A 196 -14.54 4.80 16.82
C ILE A 196 -15.34 3.60 17.33
N PHE A 197 -16.66 3.67 17.23
CA PHE A 197 -17.61 2.67 17.71
C PHE A 197 -18.32 1.98 16.55
N GLN A 198 -18.62 0.70 16.67
CA GLN A 198 -19.43 -0.03 15.69
C GLN A 198 -20.86 0.55 15.64
N GLU A 199 -21.42 0.69 14.44
CA GLU A 199 -22.73 1.33 14.26
C GLU A 199 -23.85 0.58 14.98
N GLN A 200 -23.87 -0.76 14.86
CA GLN A 200 -24.95 -1.62 15.35
C GLN A 200 -24.84 -1.89 16.86
N THR A 201 -23.65 -2.23 17.34
CA THR A 201 -23.44 -2.66 18.73
C THR A 201 -23.07 -1.51 19.65
N LYS A 202 -22.67 -0.36 19.08
CA LYS A 202 -22.08 0.79 19.79
C LYS A 202 -20.87 0.43 20.66
N LYS A 203 -20.25 -0.74 20.41
CA LYS A 203 -19.02 -1.15 21.08
C LYS A 203 -17.81 -0.44 20.49
N LEU A 204 -16.79 -0.20 21.30
CA LEU A 204 -15.52 0.35 20.85
C LEU A 204 -14.90 -0.61 19.82
N TRP A 205 -14.57 -0.07 18.65
CA TRP A 205 -13.98 -0.80 17.54
C TRP A 205 -12.54 -0.39 17.29
N GLY A 206 -12.27 0.91 17.39
CA GLY A 206 -10.92 1.41 17.19
C GLY A 206 -10.66 2.74 17.88
N VAL A 207 -9.38 3.05 18.04
CA VAL A 207 -8.91 4.31 18.60
C VAL A 207 -7.82 4.85 17.70
N VAL A 208 -7.93 6.11 17.31
CA VAL A 208 -6.92 6.81 16.50
C VAL A 208 -6.36 7.97 17.30
N TYR A 209 -5.03 8.04 17.39
CA TYR A 209 -4.33 9.11 18.09
C TYR A 209 -3.72 10.06 17.07
N PHE A 210 -4.00 11.35 17.20
CA PHE A 210 -3.55 12.38 16.25
C PHE A 210 -2.56 13.32 16.91
N SER A 211 -1.38 13.51 16.32
CA SER A 211 -0.36 14.39 16.90
C SER A 211 -0.66 15.86 16.67
N VAL A 212 -0.77 16.62 17.77
CA VAL A 212 -1.14 18.05 17.75
C VAL A 212 -0.07 18.93 17.10
N LYS A 213 1.20 18.51 17.11
CA LYS A 213 2.33 19.26 16.56
C LYS A 213 2.61 18.95 15.09
N HIS A 214 2.05 17.87 14.55
CA HIS A 214 2.36 17.36 13.21
C HIS A 214 1.15 17.45 12.29
N GLY A 215 0.41 18.56 12.37
CA GLY A 215 -0.77 18.79 11.53
C GLY A 215 -1.86 17.74 11.74
N TYR A 216 -1.98 17.19 12.95
CA TYR A 216 -2.89 16.08 13.25
C TYR A 216 -2.65 14.85 12.37
N ALA A 217 -1.39 14.53 12.10
CA ALA A 217 -1.05 13.23 11.54
C ALA A 217 -1.37 12.10 12.55
N PRO A 218 -1.96 10.98 12.10
CA PRO A 218 -2.12 9.79 12.93
C PRO A 218 -0.77 9.27 13.42
N VAL A 219 -0.69 8.92 14.71
CA VAL A 219 0.52 8.38 15.34
C VAL A 219 0.30 7.04 16.03
N ARG A 220 -0.96 6.63 16.21
CA ARG A 220 -1.30 5.29 16.67
C ARG A 220 -2.70 4.92 16.23
N TYR A 221 -2.88 3.66 15.86
CA TYR A 221 -4.16 3.02 15.66
C TYR A 221 -4.27 1.85 16.60
N GLU A 222 -5.44 1.68 17.20
CA GLU A 222 -5.79 0.53 18.02
C GLU A 222 -7.06 -0.09 17.48
N TYR A 223 -7.08 -1.42 17.45
CA TYR A 223 -8.23 -2.21 17.05
C TYR A 223 -8.72 -3.03 18.23
N TRP A 224 -9.97 -2.77 18.62
CA TRP A 224 -10.60 -3.38 19.77
C TRP A 224 -11.61 -4.42 19.32
N GLY A 225 -11.52 -5.60 19.92
CA GLY A 225 -12.42 -6.72 19.71
C GLY A 225 -13.03 -7.18 21.02
N ASN A 226 -14.01 -8.07 20.95
CA ASN A 226 -14.49 -8.76 22.15
C ASN A 226 -13.78 -10.10 22.26
N ASN A 227 -13.29 -10.44 23.44
CA ASN A 227 -12.83 -11.80 23.70
C ASN A 227 -13.99 -12.78 23.88
N ILE A 228 -13.65 -14.04 24.10
CA ILE A 228 -14.60 -15.12 24.37
C ILE A 228 -15.54 -14.83 25.57
N ASN A 229 -15.12 -13.97 26.50
CA ASN A 229 -15.90 -13.58 27.67
C ASN A 229 -16.76 -12.33 27.41
N GLY A 230 -16.74 -11.79 26.19
CA GLY A 230 -17.48 -10.60 25.79
C GLY A 230 -16.86 -9.27 26.23
N ASN A 231 -15.68 -9.30 26.86
CA ASN A 231 -14.96 -8.10 27.29
C ASN A 231 -14.22 -7.48 26.11
N SER A 232 -14.26 -6.15 26.02
CA SER A 232 -13.49 -5.40 25.02
C SER A 232 -12.01 -5.49 25.37
N GLU A 233 -11.21 -5.97 24.43
CA GLU A 233 -9.76 -6.03 24.55
C GLU A 233 -9.10 -5.55 23.26
N LEU A 234 -7.92 -4.96 23.41
CA LEU A 234 -7.09 -4.58 22.27
C LEU A 234 -6.66 -5.88 21.56
N GLN A 235 -6.86 -5.93 20.26
CA GLN A 235 -6.52 -7.08 19.42
C GLN A 235 -5.25 -6.80 18.61
N ASP A 236 -5.10 -5.56 18.15
CA ASP A 236 -4.06 -5.18 17.22
C ASP A 236 -3.77 -3.69 17.38
N PHE A 237 -2.53 -3.28 17.17
CA PHE A 237 -2.15 -1.87 17.19
C PHE A 237 -1.07 -1.57 16.16
N TYR A 238 -1.10 -0.32 15.70
CA TYR A 238 -0.13 0.27 14.81
C TYR A 238 0.46 1.48 15.54
N ASP A 239 1.74 1.43 15.86
CA ASP A 239 2.44 2.47 16.62
C ASP A 239 3.44 3.19 15.71
N ILE A 240 3.27 4.49 15.53
CA ILE A 240 4.28 5.33 14.86
C ILE A 240 5.32 5.76 15.88
N THR A 241 6.59 5.56 15.52
CA THR A 241 7.75 5.94 16.35
C THR A 241 8.48 7.15 15.79
N SER A 242 8.33 7.44 14.49
CA SER A 242 8.83 8.69 13.90
C SER A 242 7.99 9.13 12.70
N LEU A 243 7.89 10.45 12.52
CA LEU A 243 7.23 11.11 11.40
C LEU A 243 8.27 11.93 10.60
N GLU A 244 8.06 12.04 9.29
CA GLU A 244 8.83 12.90 8.40
C GLU A 244 7.88 13.88 7.70
N LYS A 245 8.26 15.17 7.63
CA LYS A 245 7.50 16.16 6.86
C LYS A 245 7.89 16.04 5.39
N ILE A 246 7.01 15.45 4.57
CA ILE A 246 7.29 15.18 3.15
C ILE A 246 6.89 16.36 2.25
N SER A 247 5.91 17.15 2.67
CA SER A 247 5.53 18.41 2.03
C SER A 247 4.89 19.35 3.04
N ASP A 248 4.59 20.59 2.63
CA ASP A 248 3.96 21.56 3.52
C ASP A 248 2.58 21.07 4.00
N GLY A 249 2.45 20.95 5.33
CA GLY A 249 1.25 20.44 5.97
C GLY A 249 1.07 18.92 5.93
N VAL A 250 1.99 18.16 5.33
CA VAL A 250 1.89 16.69 5.21
C VAL A 250 3.03 16.01 5.94
N TRP A 251 2.67 15.28 6.98
CA TRP A 251 3.56 14.42 7.76
C TRP A 251 3.24 12.97 7.46
N PHE A 252 4.29 12.16 7.25
CA PHE A 252 4.15 10.76 6.89
C PHE A 252 4.94 9.86 7.85
N PRO A 253 4.46 8.64 8.13
CA PRO A 253 5.20 7.65 8.92
C PRO A 253 6.57 7.34 8.35
N LYS A 254 7.61 7.59 9.15
CA LYS A 254 9.01 7.25 8.81
C LYS A 254 9.44 5.93 9.43
N SER A 255 8.93 5.61 10.62
CA SER A 255 9.08 4.30 11.24
C SER A 255 7.91 4.00 12.16
N GLY A 256 7.65 2.71 12.35
CA GLY A 256 6.60 2.26 13.24
C GLY A 256 6.64 0.76 13.43
N LYS A 257 5.69 0.27 14.22
CA LYS A 257 5.51 -1.14 14.53
C LYS A 257 4.04 -1.54 14.49
N HIS A 258 3.80 -2.79 14.19
CA HIS A 258 2.49 -3.43 14.14
C HIS A 258 2.54 -4.73 14.95
N GLY A 259 1.57 -4.95 15.84
CA GLY A 259 1.55 -6.14 16.67
C GLY A 259 0.28 -6.29 17.49
N CYS A 260 0.12 -7.47 18.11
CA CYS A 260 -0.99 -7.75 19.01
C CYS A 260 -0.57 -7.54 20.47
N PRO A 261 -1.50 -7.23 21.37
CA PRO A 261 -1.21 -7.25 22.80
C PRO A 261 -0.81 -8.64 23.24
N ASN A 262 0.25 -8.72 24.05
CA ASN A 262 0.87 -9.95 24.57
C ASN A 262 1.74 -10.74 23.59
N ASP A 263 1.86 -10.31 22.32
CA ASP A 263 2.87 -10.88 21.43
C ASP A 263 4.26 -10.39 21.85
N GLU A 264 5.21 -11.32 22.01
CA GLU A 264 6.61 -11.00 22.32
C GLU A 264 7.35 -10.37 21.12
N ARG A 265 6.77 -10.47 19.92
CA ARG A 265 7.34 -10.02 18.66
C ARG A 265 6.37 -9.09 17.95
N CYS A 266 6.91 -8.02 17.37
CA CYS A 266 6.14 -7.11 16.52
C CYS A 266 6.79 -6.98 15.14
N ASN A 267 5.96 -6.70 14.14
CA ASN A 267 6.44 -6.26 12.84
C ASN A 267 6.94 -4.83 12.98
N VAL A 268 8.11 -4.52 12.42
CA VAL A 268 8.67 -3.18 12.39
C VAL A 268 8.90 -2.74 10.96
N PHE A 269 8.69 -1.46 10.68
CA PHE A 269 9.06 -0.87 9.40
C PHE A 269 9.87 0.41 9.59
N LYS A 270 10.70 0.71 8.59
CA LYS A 270 11.46 1.96 8.51
C LYS A 270 11.55 2.41 7.06
N ALA A 271 10.86 3.48 6.71
CA ALA A 271 10.95 4.07 5.40
C ALA A 271 12.33 4.71 5.20
N THR A 272 12.99 4.41 4.09
CA THR A 272 14.25 5.04 3.68
C THR A 272 13.98 6.26 2.81
N LYS A 273 12.94 6.19 1.97
CA LYS A 273 12.52 7.27 1.08
C LYS A 273 11.00 7.30 0.95
N ILE A 274 10.44 8.51 0.96
CA ILE A 274 9.01 8.75 0.75
C ILE A 274 8.91 9.91 -0.24
N SER A 275 8.08 9.75 -1.27
CA SER A 275 7.86 10.79 -2.29
C SER A 275 6.39 10.84 -2.66
N LEU A 276 5.85 12.05 -2.78
CA LEU A 276 4.45 12.31 -3.13
C LEU A 276 4.39 13.06 -4.46
N ASN A 277 3.32 12.84 -5.20
CA ASN A 277 2.94 13.66 -6.37
C ASN A 277 4.08 13.79 -7.40
N GLN A 278 4.79 12.70 -7.65
CA GLN A 278 5.91 12.62 -8.59
C GLN A 278 5.45 12.48 -10.05
N GLY A 279 4.14 12.31 -10.30
CA GLY A 279 3.61 12.05 -11.62
C GLY A 279 3.91 10.62 -12.06
N LEU A 280 3.50 9.64 -11.24
CA LEU A 280 3.66 8.23 -11.61
C LEU A 280 2.80 7.90 -12.84
N GLU A 281 3.44 7.59 -13.96
CA GLU A 281 2.77 7.21 -15.21
C GLU A 281 2.22 5.77 -15.15
N ASP A 282 1.36 5.39 -16.09
CA ASP A 282 0.72 4.05 -16.11
C ASP A 282 1.74 2.92 -16.29
N GLU A 283 2.82 3.18 -17.02
CA GLU A 283 3.92 2.25 -17.28
C GLU A 283 4.65 1.84 -15.99
N TYR A 284 4.55 2.65 -14.94
CA TYR A 284 5.12 2.31 -13.63
C TYR A 284 4.43 1.10 -12.98
N PHE A 285 3.19 0.83 -13.39
CA PHE A 285 2.36 -0.27 -12.90
C PHE A 285 2.36 -1.46 -13.85
N ASP A 286 3.42 -1.58 -14.66
CA ASP A 286 3.66 -2.74 -15.49
C ASP A 286 5.13 -3.20 -15.40
N PHE A 287 5.39 -4.44 -15.80
CA PHE A 287 6.74 -4.91 -16.07
C PHE A 287 6.76 -6.06 -17.08
N GLU A 288 7.91 -6.23 -17.72
CA GLU A 288 8.21 -7.39 -18.55
C GLU A 288 8.84 -8.50 -17.70
N PHE A 289 8.33 -9.72 -17.84
CA PHE A 289 8.91 -10.86 -17.16
C PHE A 289 10.32 -11.14 -17.69
N PRO A 290 11.32 -11.30 -16.82
CA PRO A 290 12.67 -11.66 -17.24
C PRO A 290 12.65 -12.93 -18.11
N PRO A 291 13.56 -13.05 -19.10
CA PRO A 291 13.65 -14.27 -19.91
C PRO A 291 13.86 -15.52 -19.04
N GLY A 292 13.29 -16.64 -19.48
CA GLY A 292 13.30 -17.91 -18.76
C GLY A 292 12.23 -18.04 -17.67
N THR A 293 11.46 -16.99 -17.38
CA THR A 293 10.35 -17.05 -16.40
C THR A 293 9.25 -17.98 -16.90
N LYS A 294 8.84 -18.95 -16.08
CA LYS A 294 7.66 -19.79 -16.34
C LYS A 294 6.41 -19.02 -15.92
N ILE A 295 5.58 -18.63 -16.88
CA ILE A 295 4.42 -17.76 -16.68
C ILE A 295 3.14 -18.58 -16.80
N SER A 296 2.28 -18.46 -15.79
CA SER A 296 0.87 -18.87 -15.83
C SER A 296 0.00 -17.66 -16.18
N ASP A 297 -0.56 -17.62 -17.38
CA ASP A 297 -1.44 -16.54 -17.84
C ASP A 297 -2.90 -16.97 -17.73
N GLU A 298 -3.54 -16.53 -16.65
CA GLU A 298 -4.94 -16.83 -16.34
C GLU A 298 -5.92 -16.09 -17.26
N ILE A 299 -5.48 -15.01 -17.90
CA ILE A 299 -6.31 -14.22 -18.82
C ILE A 299 -6.48 -14.98 -20.13
N LEU A 300 -5.38 -15.56 -20.62
CA LEU A 300 -5.33 -16.33 -21.86
C LEU A 300 -5.58 -17.84 -21.64
N GLY A 301 -5.52 -18.31 -20.40
CA GLY A 301 -5.72 -19.72 -20.05
C GLY A 301 -4.57 -20.63 -20.48
N LEU A 302 -3.33 -20.13 -20.44
CA LEU A 302 -2.15 -20.83 -20.96
C LEU A 302 -0.89 -20.61 -20.11
N THR A 303 0.06 -21.53 -20.25
CA THR A 303 1.36 -21.50 -19.57
C THR A 303 2.47 -21.46 -20.59
N TYR A 304 3.43 -20.55 -20.43
CA TYR A 304 4.57 -20.41 -21.35
C TYR A 304 5.84 -19.97 -20.61
N VAL A 305 6.96 -19.94 -21.33
CA VAL A 305 8.24 -19.42 -20.83
C VAL A 305 8.55 -18.11 -21.53
N SER A 306 8.83 -17.05 -20.76
CA SER A 306 9.24 -15.75 -21.29
C SER A 306 10.51 -15.91 -22.15
N LYS A 307 10.46 -15.43 -23.39
CA LYS A 307 11.61 -15.44 -24.30
C LYS A 307 12.38 -14.12 -24.18
N PRO A 308 13.69 -14.11 -24.46
CA PRO A 308 14.43 -12.86 -24.62
C PRO A 308 13.76 -11.97 -25.67
N THR A 309 13.66 -10.66 -25.40
CA THR A 309 13.40 -9.69 -26.47
C THR A 309 14.58 -9.69 -27.45
N GLU A 310 14.36 -9.29 -28.70
CA GLU A 310 15.44 -9.22 -29.71
C GLU A 310 16.61 -8.35 -29.22
N ALA A 311 16.32 -7.24 -28.53
CA ALA A 311 17.34 -6.41 -27.91
C ALA A 311 18.11 -7.12 -26.77
N ALA A 312 17.41 -7.86 -25.89
CA ALA A 312 18.06 -8.63 -24.83
C ALA A 312 18.88 -9.80 -25.38
N PHE A 313 18.41 -10.42 -26.47
CA PHE A 313 19.13 -11.48 -27.17
C PHE A 313 20.40 -10.96 -27.83
N ASN A 314 20.30 -9.85 -28.56
CA ASN A 314 21.46 -9.21 -29.22
C ASN A 314 22.50 -8.75 -28.18
N LYS A 315 22.05 -8.14 -27.07
CA LYS A 315 22.96 -7.77 -25.97
C LYS A 315 23.66 -8.99 -25.35
N TRP A 316 22.95 -10.11 -25.19
CA TRP A 316 23.55 -11.35 -24.68
C TRP A 316 24.60 -11.90 -25.66
N LEU A 317 24.32 -11.89 -26.97
CA LEU A 317 25.30 -12.26 -27.99
C LEU A 317 26.55 -11.38 -27.93
N ASP A 318 26.38 -10.06 -27.79
CA ASP A 318 27.47 -9.10 -27.68
C ASP A 318 28.31 -9.33 -26.41
N ASP A 319 27.66 -9.63 -25.27
CA ASP A 319 28.34 -9.89 -23.99
C ASP A 319 29.12 -11.23 -24.03
N GLU A 320 28.55 -12.29 -24.61
CA GLU A 320 29.23 -13.58 -24.84
C GLU A 320 30.43 -13.43 -25.77
N GLU A 321 30.27 -12.69 -26.89
CA GLU A 321 31.37 -12.42 -27.80
C GLU A 321 32.47 -11.59 -27.12
N ARG A 322 32.10 -10.61 -26.30
CA ARG A 322 33.06 -9.83 -25.50
C ARG A 322 33.81 -10.71 -24.49
N ILE A 323 33.12 -11.61 -23.78
CA ILE A 323 33.75 -12.55 -22.83
C ILE A 323 34.73 -13.45 -23.57
N ARG A 324 34.31 -14.06 -24.69
CA ARG A 324 35.15 -14.92 -25.52
C ARG A 324 36.40 -14.19 -26.01
N LEU A 325 36.26 -12.95 -26.47
CA LEU A 325 37.40 -12.11 -26.90
C LEU A 325 38.33 -11.75 -25.74
N GLN A 326 37.82 -11.56 -24.52
CA GLN A 326 38.64 -11.32 -23.33
C GLN A 326 39.41 -12.58 -22.89
N GLU A 327 38.82 -13.76 -23.01
CA GLU A 327 39.50 -15.03 -22.71
C GLU A 327 40.63 -15.33 -23.70
N ILE A 328 40.40 -15.05 -24.99
CA ILE A 328 41.43 -15.13 -26.03
C ILE A 328 42.58 -14.16 -25.72
N LYS A 329 42.27 -12.91 -25.35
CA LYS A 329 43.29 -11.90 -24.99
C LYS A 329 44.06 -12.23 -23.71
N LYS A 330 43.47 -12.99 -22.77
CA LYS A 330 44.13 -13.46 -21.54
C LYS A 330 45.02 -14.69 -21.76
N GLY A 331 45.22 -15.14 -23.01
CA GLY A 331 46.11 -16.24 -23.34
C GLY A 331 45.62 -17.61 -22.87
N LYS A 332 44.34 -17.74 -22.51
CA LYS A 332 43.72 -19.06 -22.37
C LYS A 332 43.50 -19.61 -23.77
N THR A 333 44.43 -20.42 -24.24
CA THR A 333 44.27 -21.22 -25.45
C THR A 333 43.06 -22.13 -25.24
N VAL A 334 41.91 -21.76 -25.82
CA VAL A 334 40.75 -22.64 -25.91
C VAL A 334 41.14 -23.74 -26.88
N THR A 335 41.60 -24.87 -26.35
CA THR A 335 41.84 -26.08 -27.13
C THR A 335 40.51 -26.48 -27.77
N LYS A 336 40.39 -26.33 -29.08
CA LYS A 336 39.34 -26.97 -29.89
C LYS A 336 39.48 -28.48 -29.68
N SER A 337 38.68 -29.08 -28.82
CA SER A 337 38.35 -30.50 -28.96
C SER A 337 37.29 -30.62 -30.06
N ASP A 338 37.51 -31.60 -30.93
CA ASP A 338 36.78 -31.83 -32.16
C ASP A 338 35.26 -31.87 -31.97
N GLN A 339 34.57 -30.89 -32.55
CA GLN A 339 33.16 -31.01 -32.89
C GLN A 339 33.06 -31.47 -34.35
N THR A 340 32.96 -32.79 -34.51
CA THR A 340 32.39 -33.42 -35.69
C THR A 340 30.94 -32.98 -35.79
N VAL A 341 30.66 -32.03 -36.68
CA VAL A 341 29.31 -31.63 -37.07
C VAL A 341 28.69 -32.80 -37.84
N LYS A 342 27.96 -33.67 -37.13
CA LYS A 342 26.88 -34.45 -37.75
C LYS A 342 25.61 -33.61 -37.65
N GLN A 343 25.25 -33.04 -38.78
CA GLN A 343 24.00 -32.35 -39.02
C GLN A 343 22.89 -33.41 -39.14
N GLU A 344 22.23 -33.76 -38.04
CA GLU A 344 20.93 -34.43 -38.06
C GLU A 344 19.87 -33.47 -37.53
N SER A 345 19.19 -32.81 -38.46
CA SER A 345 17.96 -32.09 -38.22
C SER A 345 16.82 -33.08 -38.01
N LYS A 346 16.36 -33.26 -36.78
CA LYS A 346 14.99 -33.70 -36.47
C LYS A 346 14.47 -32.95 -35.23
N PRO A 347 13.28 -32.32 -35.31
CA PRO A 347 12.69 -31.66 -34.15
C PRO A 347 12.24 -32.71 -33.11
N PRO A 348 12.25 -32.38 -31.80
CA PRO A 348 11.79 -33.31 -30.78
C PRO A 348 10.28 -33.54 -30.92
N ASN A 349 9.94 -34.80 -31.15
CA ASN A 349 8.58 -35.32 -31.05
C ASN A 349 8.23 -35.42 -29.56
N TYR A 350 7.34 -34.56 -29.06
CA TYR A 350 6.79 -34.70 -27.72
C TYR A 350 5.66 -35.74 -27.78
N GLU A 351 5.98 -37.00 -27.49
CA GLU A 351 4.96 -37.99 -27.16
C GLU A 351 4.35 -37.64 -25.80
N ALA A 352 3.03 -37.53 -25.79
CA ALA A 352 2.22 -37.43 -24.60
C ALA A 352 2.36 -38.73 -23.79
N GLY A 353 3.11 -38.65 -22.68
CA GLY A 353 3.14 -39.70 -21.68
C GLY A 353 1.90 -39.62 -20.80
N ASP A 354 1.02 -40.62 -20.93
CA ASP A 354 -0.05 -40.94 -20.00
C ASP A 354 0.47 -40.99 -18.55
N ILE A 355 -0.02 -40.10 -17.69
CA ILE A 355 0.01 -40.27 -16.24
C ILE A 355 -1.42 -40.53 -15.80
N SER A 356 -1.79 -41.81 -15.82
CA SER A 356 -2.94 -42.33 -15.09
C SER A 356 -2.58 -42.59 -13.62
N ARG A 357 -3.52 -42.23 -12.74
CA ARG A 357 -3.73 -42.70 -11.34
C ARG A 357 -2.85 -42.13 -10.23
N ALA A 358 -3.44 -41.19 -9.48
CA ALA A 358 -3.72 -41.36 -8.05
C ALA A 358 -4.72 -40.30 -7.56
N SER A 359 -6.01 -40.44 -7.92
CA SER A 359 -7.10 -39.70 -7.30
C SER A 359 -7.73 -40.56 -6.19
N GLY A 360 -7.23 -40.39 -4.97
CA GLY A 360 -7.83 -40.93 -3.76
C GLY A 360 -8.93 -39.98 -3.25
N ASN A 361 -10.18 -40.41 -3.43
CA ASN A 361 -11.39 -40.10 -2.68
C ASN A 361 -11.34 -38.96 -1.64
N LEU A 362 -11.99 -37.84 -1.95
CA LEU A 362 -12.69 -37.03 -0.96
C LEU A 362 -14.14 -36.89 -1.42
N LYS A 363 -15.04 -37.47 -0.61
CA LYS A 363 -16.48 -37.54 -0.82
C LYS A 363 -17.09 -36.15 -0.79
N GLU A 364 -18.01 -35.96 -1.72
CA GLU A 364 -19.00 -34.89 -1.79
C GLU A 364 -19.80 -34.76 -0.49
N SER A 365 -20.03 -33.53 -0.07
CA SER A 365 -21.26 -33.15 0.63
C SER A 365 -21.68 -31.78 0.11
N THR A 366 -22.46 -31.80 -0.97
CA THR A 366 -23.11 -30.62 -1.54
C THR A 366 -24.57 -30.66 -1.12
N ASP A 367 -24.90 -29.99 -0.02
CA ASP A 367 -26.26 -29.59 0.30
C ASP A 367 -26.21 -28.08 0.59
N LEU A 368 -26.46 -27.27 -0.43
CA LEU A 368 -26.80 -25.87 -0.27
C LEU A 368 -28.15 -25.62 -0.90
N GLN A 369 -29.12 -25.41 -0.01
CA GLN A 369 -30.46 -24.94 -0.27
C GLN A 369 -30.43 -23.63 -1.04
N GLN A 370 -31.07 -23.62 -2.22
CA GLN A 370 -31.52 -22.41 -2.87
C GLN A 370 -32.66 -21.81 -2.03
N GLN A 371 -32.41 -20.64 -1.42
CA GLN A 371 -33.46 -19.78 -0.91
C GLN A 371 -33.57 -18.56 -1.82
N GLU A 372 -34.58 -18.59 -2.68
CA GLU A 372 -35.03 -17.44 -3.45
C GLU A 372 -35.54 -16.37 -2.50
N ASN A 373 -35.19 -15.11 -2.75
CA ASN A 373 -36.00 -13.99 -2.29
C ASN A 373 -36.04 -12.91 -3.39
N PRO A 374 -37.24 -12.57 -3.90
CA PRO A 374 -37.41 -11.57 -4.94
C PRO A 374 -37.53 -10.20 -4.30
N LEU A 375 -36.93 -9.17 -4.89
CA LEU A 375 -37.41 -7.78 -4.85
C LEU A 375 -36.38 -6.89 -5.55
N GLN A 376 -36.77 -6.31 -6.68
CA GLN A 376 -36.72 -4.85 -6.89
C GLN A 376 -37.20 -4.48 -8.30
N ALA A 377 -38.34 -3.80 -8.35
CA ALA A 377 -38.67 -2.88 -9.42
C ALA A 377 -39.33 -1.64 -8.82
N ARG A 378 -38.56 -0.56 -8.65
CA ARG A 378 -39.13 0.79 -8.50
C ARG A 378 -38.15 1.85 -9.00
N THR A 379 -38.28 2.16 -10.28
CA THR A 379 -37.77 3.39 -10.89
C THR A 379 -38.62 4.58 -10.47
N GLN A 380 -38.01 5.62 -9.89
CA GLN A 380 -38.50 7.00 -10.01
C GLN A 380 -37.36 8.00 -9.78
N LYS A 381 -37.03 8.76 -10.84
CA LYS A 381 -36.24 10.01 -10.79
C LYS A 381 -37.02 11.08 -10.02
N PRO A 382 -36.32 12.04 -9.40
CA PRO A 382 -36.67 13.43 -9.71
C PRO A 382 -35.49 14.35 -10.02
N LYS A 383 -35.90 15.46 -10.63
CA LYS A 383 -35.16 16.49 -11.34
C LYS A 383 -34.31 17.39 -10.44
N SER A 384 -33.22 17.85 -11.04
CA SER A 384 -32.32 18.90 -10.59
C SER A 384 -33.00 20.26 -10.38
N LYS A 385 -32.85 20.83 -9.18
CA LYS A 385 -33.01 22.28 -8.90
C LYS A 385 -32.17 22.70 -7.68
N ILE A 386 -30.84 22.58 -7.75
CA ILE A 386 -29.93 23.21 -6.75
C ILE A 386 -28.70 23.73 -7.48
N LEU A 387 -28.81 24.91 -8.10
CA LEU A 387 -27.66 25.59 -8.72
C LEU A 387 -27.93 27.09 -8.93
N ILE A 388 -28.51 27.77 -7.94
CA ILE A 388 -28.69 29.25 -7.99
C ILE A 388 -28.34 29.93 -6.64
N TYR A 389 -28.41 29.23 -5.50
CA TYR A 389 -28.12 29.85 -4.20
C TYR A 389 -26.63 29.96 -3.83
N GLY A 390 -25.74 29.18 -4.46
CA GLY A 390 -24.30 29.20 -4.14
C GLY A 390 -23.54 30.42 -4.68
N SER A 391 -24.01 31.02 -5.78
CA SER A 391 -23.32 32.14 -6.45
C SER A 391 -23.58 33.49 -5.79
N LEU A 392 -24.75 33.69 -5.16
CA LEU A 392 -25.09 34.94 -4.47
C LEU A 392 -24.34 35.10 -3.14
N SER A 393 -24.13 34.01 -2.40
CA SER A 393 -23.38 34.01 -1.13
C SER A 393 -21.89 34.35 -1.34
N LEU A 394 -21.30 33.86 -2.42
CA LEU A 394 -19.89 34.14 -2.75
C LEU A 394 -19.67 35.62 -3.13
N LEU A 395 -20.63 36.22 -3.85
CA LEU A 395 -20.62 37.63 -4.21
C LEU A 395 -20.76 38.54 -2.98
N ALA A 396 -21.62 38.18 -2.02
CA ALA A 396 -21.76 38.92 -0.77
C ALA A 396 -20.48 38.91 0.08
N ILE A 397 -19.78 37.77 0.15
CA ILE A 397 -18.51 37.64 0.88
C ILE A 397 -17.41 38.48 0.23
N LEU A 398 -17.31 38.48 -1.11
CA LEU A 398 -16.36 39.30 -1.86
C LEU A 398 -16.65 40.80 -1.69
N PHE A 399 -17.92 41.19 -1.62
CA PHE A 399 -18.32 42.58 -1.39
C PHE A 399 -17.96 43.05 0.03
N LEU A 400 -18.21 42.22 1.04
CA LEU A 400 -17.84 42.50 2.44
C LEU A 400 -16.33 42.62 2.64
N THR A 401 -15.55 41.71 2.05
CA THR A 401 -14.07 41.78 2.12
C THR A 401 -13.52 43.01 1.42
N PHE A 402 -14.07 43.40 0.27
CA PHE A 402 -13.69 44.64 -0.41
C PHE A 402 -13.95 45.88 0.45
N PHE A 403 -15.11 45.95 1.12
CA PHE A 403 -15.43 47.06 2.01
C PHE A 403 -14.54 47.13 3.26
N LEU A 404 -14.20 45.98 3.85
CA LEU A 404 -13.30 45.92 4.99
C LEU A 404 -11.88 46.39 4.62
N ILE A 405 -11.36 45.98 3.47
CA ILE A 405 -10.05 46.43 2.97
C ILE A 405 -10.05 47.93 2.71
N ARG A 406 -11.12 48.46 2.10
CA ARG A 406 -11.25 49.90 1.83
C ARG A 406 -11.32 50.72 3.13
N LYS A 407 -12.07 50.24 4.13
CA LYS A 407 -12.16 50.90 5.44
C LYS A 407 -10.81 50.90 6.16
N TYR A 408 -10.06 49.79 6.09
CA TYR A 408 -8.74 49.67 6.70
C TYR A 408 -7.71 50.61 6.04
N ARG A 409 -7.71 50.69 4.70
CA ARG A 409 -6.86 51.64 3.97
C ARG A 409 -7.19 53.10 4.25
N SER A 410 -8.47 53.45 4.44
CA SER A 410 -8.85 54.83 4.79
C SER A 410 -8.38 55.27 6.17
N ARG A 411 -8.20 54.32 7.11
CA ARG A 411 -7.66 54.59 8.45
C ARG A 411 -6.14 54.65 8.47
N ALA A 412 -5.46 53.88 7.63
CA ALA A 412 -4.00 53.90 7.52
C ALA A 412 -3.45 55.18 6.87
N GLY A 413 -4.24 55.85 6.02
CA GLY A 413 -3.88 57.13 5.40
C GLY A 413 -4.14 58.39 6.25
N ALA A 414 -4.65 58.24 7.48
CA ALA A 414 -4.91 59.35 8.40
C ALA A 414 -3.83 59.51 9.49
N ILE A 415 -2.74 58.75 9.37
CA ILE A 415 -1.53 58.87 10.20
C ILE A 415 -0.38 59.22 9.26
N SER A 416 -0.36 60.46 8.78
CA SER A 416 0.80 61.12 8.19
C SER A 416 0.67 62.62 8.38
#